data_AF-A0A6V7TTB1-F1
#
_entry.id   AF-A0A6V7TTB1-F1
#
_cell.length_a   1.000
_cell.length_b   1.000
_cell.length_c   1.000
_cell.angle_alpha   90.00
_cell.angle_beta   90.00
_cell.angle_gamma   90.00
#
_symmetry.space_group_name_H-M   'P 1'
#
loop_
_entity.id
_entity.type
_entity.pdbx_description
1 polymer ?
#
loop_
_entity_poly.entity_id
_entity_poly.type
_entity_poly.pdbx_seq_one_letter_code
_entity_poly.pdbx_strand_id
1 'polypeptide(L)'
;MSSPRKCCKTSRPQKITQRPDPAKFQNPQNSINPLLANFSPFSGCSDFLSFMDYKLNDVAISPKELYDGLPKNIQGLSACIELCVLANDFNCLSGFFDTLKGRCLLYNVNSLSNPSAFCKHNGNGHQLYFENGCAESHKDVSE
;
A
#
# COMPACT_ATOMS: atom_id res chain seq x y z
N MET A 1 -10.46 -24.99 16.44
CA MET A 1 -11.40 -24.00 17.00
C MET A 1 -10.99 -22.63 16.51
N SER A 2 -11.71 -22.06 15.54
CA SER A 2 -11.36 -20.78 14.90
C SER A 2 -11.92 -19.62 15.74
N SER A 3 -11.04 -18.71 16.16
CA SER A 3 -11.41 -17.55 16.98
C SER A 3 -12.22 -16.54 16.14
N PRO A 4 -13.36 -16.02 16.63
CA PRO A 4 -14.21 -15.15 15.85
C PRO A 4 -13.53 -13.81 15.56
N ARG A 5 -13.61 -13.37 14.29
CA ARG A 5 -13.15 -12.06 13.81
C ARG A 5 -13.78 -10.95 14.66
N LYS A 6 -13.01 -10.34 15.58
CA LYS A 6 -13.43 -9.12 16.27
C LYS A 6 -13.26 -7.93 15.32
N CYS A 7 -14.15 -7.79 14.34
CA CYS A 7 -14.26 -6.57 13.56
C CYS A 7 -14.99 -5.50 14.39
N CYS A 8 -14.39 -4.33 14.55
CA CYS A 8 -15.11 -3.14 15.03
C CYS A 8 -15.99 -2.58 13.90
N LYS A 9 -17.27 -3.01 13.88
CA LYS A 9 -18.46 -2.47 13.17
C LYS A 9 -18.29 -1.97 11.71
N THR A 10 -18.61 -2.90 10.80
CA THR A 10 -19.27 -2.80 9.48
C THR A 10 -19.32 -1.45 8.73
N SER A 11 -18.57 -1.34 7.64
CA SER A 11 -19.00 -0.71 6.37
C SER A 11 -18.43 -1.46 5.16
N ARG A 12 -19.20 -1.54 4.07
CA ARG A 12 -18.86 -2.27 2.83
C ARG A 12 -17.65 -1.63 2.14
N PRO A 13 -16.66 -2.41 1.67
CA PRO A 13 -15.55 -1.89 0.88
C PRO A 13 -16.05 -1.34 -0.46
N GLN A 14 -15.56 -0.16 -0.86
CA GLN A 14 -15.76 0.36 -2.22
C GLN A 14 -14.62 -0.12 -3.11
N LYS A 15 -14.94 -0.89 -4.15
CA LYS A 15 -13.97 -1.33 -5.16
C LYS A 15 -13.68 -0.16 -6.10
N ILE A 16 -12.55 0.52 -5.92
CA ILE A 16 -12.07 1.54 -6.86
C ILE A 16 -11.10 0.83 -7.82
N THR A 17 -11.57 0.49 -9.01
CA THR A 17 -10.74 -0.01 -10.11
C THR A 17 -10.16 1.18 -10.87
N GLN A 18 -9.12 1.83 -10.35
CA GLN A 18 -8.33 2.76 -11.15
C GLN A 18 -6.99 2.11 -11.47
N ARG A 19 -6.81 1.68 -12.72
CA ARG A 19 -5.47 1.39 -13.24
C ARG A 19 -4.69 2.71 -13.24
N PRO A 20 -3.51 2.78 -12.60
CA PRO A 20 -2.60 3.90 -12.84
C PRO A 20 -2.27 3.95 -14.33
N ASP A 21 -2.45 5.12 -14.94
CA ASP A 21 -2.08 5.33 -16.34
C ASP A 21 -0.55 5.43 -16.43
N PRO A 22 0.15 4.49 -17.09
CA PRO A 22 1.60 4.51 -17.20
C PRO A 22 2.13 5.77 -17.89
N ALA A 23 1.31 6.48 -18.67
CA ALA A 23 1.71 7.72 -19.33
C ALA A 23 1.91 8.92 -18.38
N LYS A 24 1.46 8.83 -17.12
CA LYS A 24 1.59 9.93 -16.14
C LYS A 24 2.90 9.89 -15.32
N PHE A 25 3.75 8.89 -15.56
CA PHE A 25 5.03 8.70 -14.86
C PHE A 25 6.26 9.26 -15.59
N GLN A 26 6.09 9.85 -16.77
CA GLN A 26 7.20 10.51 -17.46
C GLN A 26 7.46 11.87 -16.81
N ASN A 27 8.42 11.91 -15.89
CA ASN A 27 9.04 13.16 -15.45
C ASN A 27 10.07 13.56 -16.51
N PRO A 28 9.86 14.65 -17.28
CA PRO A 28 10.83 15.05 -18.29
C PRO A 28 11.86 15.92 -17.57
N GLN A 29 12.92 15.33 -17.00
CA GLN A 29 14.28 15.87 -16.83
C GLN A 29 15.07 14.95 -15.89
N ASN A 30 15.84 14.03 -16.47
CA ASN A 30 17.23 13.73 -16.10
C ASN A 30 17.63 12.40 -16.77
N SER A 31 18.74 12.44 -17.49
CA SER A 31 19.41 11.33 -18.20
C SER A 31 19.14 9.94 -17.59
N ILE A 32 18.19 9.20 -18.18
CA ILE A 32 17.89 7.82 -17.79
C ILE A 32 18.72 6.89 -18.69
N ASN A 33 19.59 6.10 -18.07
CA ASN A 33 20.28 4.98 -18.73
C ASN A 33 19.25 4.12 -19.48
N PRO A 34 19.45 3.78 -20.77
CA PRO A 34 18.44 3.07 -21.59
C PRO A 34 18.05 1.69 -21.04
N LEU A 35 18.82 1.12 -20.11
CA LEU A 35 18.51 -0.12 -19.40
C LEU A 35 17.41 0.04 -18.32
N LEU A 36 17.22 1.23 -17.75
CA LEU A 36 16.21 1.49 -16.71
C LEU A 36 14.85 1.95 -17.28
N ALA A 37 14.80 2.32 -18.56
CA ALA A 37 13.57 2.80 -19.21
C ALA A 37 12.48 1.73 -19.38
N ASN A 38 12.83 0.45 -19.22
CA ASN A 38 11.91 -0.70 -19.40
C ASN A 38 11.53 -1.40 -18.09
N PHE A 39 11.98 -0.90 -16.93
CA PHE A 39 11.61 -1.50 -15.66
C PHE A 39 10.36 -0.83 -15.11
N SER A 40 9.20 -1.46 -15.30
CA SER A 40 8.00 -1.12 -14.52
C SER A 40 8.09 -1.89 -13.21
N PRO A 41 8.20 -1.22 -12.05
CA PRO A 41 8.25 -1.90 -10.75
C PRO A 41 6.98 -2.74 -10.49
N PHE A 42 5.90 -2.47 -11.22
CA PHE A 42 4.61 -3.15 -11.10
C PHE A 42 4.43 -4.34 -12.05
N SER A 43 5.47 -4.73 -12.79
CA SER A 43 5.37 -5.84 -13.74
C SER A 43 5.07 -7.16 -13.02
N GLY A 44 3.95 -7.81 -13.39
CA GLY A 44 3.53 -9.08 -12.79
C GLY A 44 2.69 -8.97 -11.51
N CYS A 45 2.41 -7.76 -11.04
CA CYS A 45 1.60 -7.55 -9.85
C CYS A 45 0.10 -7.77 -10.11
N SER A 46 -0.59 -8.24 -9.08
CA SER A 46 -2.06 -8.23 -9.01
C SER A 46 -2.61 -6.84 -8.69
N ASP A 47 -3.93 -6.69 -8.71
CA ASP A 47 -4.60 -5.44 -8.37
C ASP A 47 -4.30 -5.04 -6.91
N PHE A 48 -3.96 -3.76 -6.70
CA PHE A 48 -3.83 -3.19 -5.37
C PHE A 48 -5.22 -2.95 -4.77
N LEU A 49 -5.42 -3.44 -3.55
CA LEU A 49 -6.62 -3.12 -2.77
C LEU A 49 -6.37 -1.81 -2.02
N SER A 50 -7.37 -0.93 -1.99
CA SER A 50 -7.26 0.35 -1.27
C SER A 50 -8.51 0.65 -0.47
N PHE A 51 -8.31 1.28 0.69
CA PHE A 51 -9.35 1.57 1.66
C PHE A 51 -9.12 2.98 2.24
N MET A 52 -10.14 3.84 2.15
CA MET A 52 -10.10 5.19 2.72
C MET A 52 -10.58 5.23 4.17
N ASP A 53 -11.43 4.27 4.55
CA ASP A 53 -12.08 4.19 5.86
C ASP A 53 -11.46 3.12 6.77
N TYR A 54 -10.39 2.46 6.35
CA TYR A 54 -9.68 1.46 7.16
C TYR A 54 -8.17 1.69 7.15
N LYS A 55 -7.51 1.23 8.22
CA LYS A 55 -6.05 1.13 8.30
C LYS A 55 -5.65 0.07 9.32
N LEU A 56 -4.36 -0.23 9.38
CA LEU A 56 -3.78 -0.95 10.51
C LEU A 56 -3.68 -0.02 11.73
N ASN A 57 -4.01 -0.54 12.91
CA ASN A 57 -3.86 0.19 14.16
C ASN A 57 -2.38 0.30 14.53
N ASP A 58 -1.82 1.51 14.40
CA ASP A 58 -0.41 1.83 14.66
C ASP A 58 0.03 1.58 16.12
N VAL A 59 -0.91 1.47 17.05
CA VAL A 59 -0.63 1.08 18.44
C VAL A 59 -0.32 -0.42 18.56
N ALA A 60 -0.96 -1.24 17.73
CA ALA A 60 -0.78 -2.69 17.72
C ALA A 60 0.32 -3.13 16.75
N ILE A 61 0.55 -2.36 15.67
CA ILE A 61 1.47 -2.69 14.59
C ILE A 61 2.32 -1.47 14.26
N SER A 62 3.62 -1.55 14.52
CA SER A 62 4.56 -0.50 14.11
C SER A 62 4.93 -0.65 12.63
N PRO A 63 5.01 0.46 11.88
CA PRO A 63 5.53 0.43 10.51
C PRO A 63 6.98 -0.02 10.50
N LYS A 64 7.37 -0.74 9.45
CA LYS A 64 8.76 -1.14 9.20
C LYS A 64 9.58 0.02 8.67
N GLU A 65 8.97 0.83 7.83
CA GLU A 65 9.56 2.05 7.30
C GLU A 65 8.55 3.19 7.34
N LEU A 66 9.08 4.40 7.57
CA LEU A 66 8.33 5.64 7.59
C LEU A 66 9.06 6.66 6.71
N TYR A 67 8.34 7.23 5.77
CA TYR A 67 8.83 8.30 4.90
C TYR A 67 8.00 9.56 5.11
N ASP A 68 8.68 10.66 5.40
CA ASP A 68 8.09 11.99 5.49
C ASP A 68 8.57 12.86 4.32
N GLY A 69 7.77 13.87 3.96
CA GLY A 69 8.15 14.85 2.92
C GLY A 69 7.82 14.43 1.49
N LEU A 70 7.01 13.38 1.29
CA LEU A 70 6.48 13.05 -0.02
C LEU A 70 5.50 14.12 -0.53
N PRO A 71 5.29 14.24 -1.86
CA PRO A 71 4.32 15.18 -2.41
C PRO A 71 2.93 15.03 -1.79
N LYS A 72 2.30 16.15 -1.40
CA LYS A 72 1.01 16.18 -0.71
C LYS A 72 -0.20 16.04 -1.66
N ASN A 73 -0.11 15.09 -2.58
CA ASN A 73 -1.06 14.87 -3.66
C ASN A 73 -1.01 13.40 -4.13
N ILE A 74 -1.64 13.10 -5.26
CA ILE A 74 -1.68 11.75 -5.83
C ILE A 74 -0.28 11.22 -6.21
N GLN A 75 0.67 12.08 -6.55
CA GLN A 75 2.04 11.67 -6.87
C GLN A 75 2.76 11.13 -5.64
N GLY A 76 2.50 11.70 -4.45
CA GLY A 76 3.04 11.14 -3.21
C GLY A 76 2.43 9.79 -2.85
N LEU A 77 1.16 9.56 -3.20
CA LEU A 77 0.56 8.23 -3.08
C LEU A 77 1.26 7.24 -4.01
N SER A 78 1.44 7.60 -5.29
CA SER A 78 2.17 6.77 -6.24
C SER A 78 3.58 6.44 -5.76
N ALA A 79 4.31 7.44 -5.25
CA ALA A 79 5.64 7.23 -4.66
C ALA A 79 5.60 6.31 -3.43
N CYS A 80 4.60 6.44 -2.56
CA CYS A 80 4.44 5.55 -1.40
C CYS A 80 4.19 4.08 -1.82
N ILE A 81 3.40 3.88 -2.88
CA ILE A 81 3.16 2.55 -3.46
C ILE A 81 4.45 1.99 -4.08
N GLU A 82 5.19 2.79 -4.85
CA GLU A 82 6.49 2.39 -5.43
C GLU A 82 7.50 1.99 -4.36
N LEU A 83 7.61 2.78 -3.28
CA LEU A 83 8.49 2.47 -2.14
C LEU A 83 8.14 1.11 -1.52
N CYS A 84 6.85 0.79 -1.36
CA CYS A 84 6.42 -0.52 -0.86
C CYS A 84 6.83 -1.66 -1.79
N VAL A 85 6.62 -1.50 -3.10
CA VAL A 85 6.97 -2.54 -4.09
C VAL A 85 8.47 -2.77 -4.18
N LEU A 86 9.26 -1.70 -4.04
CA LEU A 86 10.72 -1.73 -4.14
C LEU A 86 11.43 -2.00 -2.80
N ALA A 87 10.69 -2.18 -1.71
CA ALA A 87 11.26 -2.47 -0.40
C ALA A 87 12.02 -3.81 -0.44
N ASN A 88 13.31 -3.77 -0.14
CA ASN A 88 14.19 -4.95 -0.18
C ASN A 88 14.51 -5.50 1.21
N ASP A 89 14.43 -4.67 2.25
CA ASP A 89 14.77 -5.05 3.62
C ASP A 89 13.66 -5.86 4.31
N PHE A 90 12.43 -5.81 3.77
CA PHE A 90 11.30 -6.60 4.21
C PHE A 90 10.26 -6.75 3.09
N ASN A 91 9.45 -7.81 3.15
CA ASN A 91 8.31 -7.98 2.25
C ASN A 91 7.18 -7.01 2.65
N CYS A 92 7.02 -5.91 1.92
CA CYS A 92 5.96 -4.94 2.17
C CYS A 92 4.61 -5.49 1.70
N LEU A 93 3.70 -5.77 2.63
CA LEU A 93 2.37 -6.33 2.34
C LEU A 93 1.29 -5.25 2.29
N SER A 94 1.49 -4.11 2.94
CA SER A 94 0.56 -2.99 2.91
C SER A 94 1.25 -1.67 3.24
N GLY A 95 0.57 -0.57 2.94
CA GLY A 95 1.02 0.77 3.29
C GLY A 95 -0.12 1.70 3.63
N PHE A 96 0.22 2.84 4.21
CA PHE A 96 -0.70 3.91 4.55
C PHE A 96 -0.10 5.26 4.17
N PHE A 97 -0.85 6.05 3.41
CA PHE A 97 -0.45 7.38 2.97
C PHE A 97 -1.38 8.46 3.50
N ASP A 98 -0.80 9.47 4.16
CA ASP A 98 -1.48 10.69 4.57
C ASP A 98 -1.10 11.83 3.62
N THR A 99 -2.01 12.16 2.71
CA THR A 99 -1.83 13.20 1.68
C THR A 99 -1.65 14.60 2.25
N LEU A 100 -2.20 14.92 3.44
CA LEU A 100 -2.01 16.25 4.05
C LEU A 100 -0.60 16.40 4.62
N LYS A 101 -0.05 15.31 5.16
CA LYS A 101 1.28 15.29 5.76
C LYS A 101 2.37 14.99 4.74
N GLY A 102 2.04 14.31 3.64
CA GLY A 102 3.06 13.75 2.75
C GLY A 102 3.81 12.62 3.44
N ARG A 103 3.09 11.81 4.23
CA ARG A 103 3.67 10.75 5.08
C ARG A 103 3.24 9.38 4.57
N CYS A 104 4.21 8.51 4.34
CA CYS A 104 4.03 7.12 3.98
C CYS A 104 4.51 6.21 5.11
N LEU A 105 3.70 5.21 5.45
CA LEU A 105 4.01 4.17 6.42
C LEU A 105 3.90 2.83 5.71
N LEU A 106 4.92 1.98 5.84
CA LEU A 106 4.96 0.68 5.19
C LEU A 106 4.98 -0.45 6.21
N TYR A 107 4.25 -1.53 5.94
CA TYR A 107 4.05 -2.63 6.87
C TYR A 107 4.33 -3.98 6.23
N ASN A 108 4.86 -4.91 7.02
CA ASN A 108 5.06 -6.31 6.62
C ASN A 108 3.86 -7.21 6.94
N VAL A 109 2.69 -6.62 7.17
CA VAL A 109 1.41 -7.28 7.43
C VAL A 109 0.32 -6.55 6.65
N ASN A 110 -0.82 -7.20 6.44
CA ASN A 110 -1.99 -6.67 5.75
C ASN A 110 -3.29 -7.13 6.46
N SER A 111 -4.46 -6.84 5.90
CA SER A 111 -5.74 -7.18 6.51
C SER A 111 -5.98 -8.69 6.65
N LEU A 112 -5.31 -9.51 5.83
CA LEU A 112 -5.43 -10.97 5.86
C LEU A 112 -4.50 -11.60 6.91
N SER A 113 -3.25 -11.14 6.97
CA SER A 113 -2.24 -11.65 7.91
C SER A 113 -2.40 -11.10 9.32
N ASN A 114 -3.01 -9.93 9.50
CA ASN A 114 -3.33 -9.36 10.81
C ASN A 114 -4.73 -8.73 10.88
N PRO A 115 -5.81 -9.54 10.80
CA PRO A 115 -7.17 -9.04 10.74
C PRO A 115 -7.63 -8.35 12.02
N SER A 116 -7.03 -8.67 13.17
CA SER A 116 -7.33 -8.01 14.45
C SER A 116 -6.84 -6.56 14.53
N ALA A 117 -5.79 -6.21 13.78
CA ALA A 117 -5.25 -4.86 13.74
C ALA A 117 -5.89 -4.01 12.63
N PHE A 118 -6.58 -4.61 11.67
CA PHE A 118 -7.25 -3.89 10.58
C PHE A 118 -8.60 -3.34 11.04
N CYS A 119 -8.65 -2.03 11.26
CA CYS A 119 -9.80 -1.37 11.88
C CYS A 119 -10.28 -0.18 11.07
N LYS A 120 -11.57 0.12 11.21
CA LYS A 120 -12.15 1.34 10.67
C LYS A 120 -11.48 2.54 11.31
N HIS A 121 -11.14 3.51 10.49
CA HIS A 121 -10.58 4.78 10.90
C HIS A 121 -11.44 5.91 10.34
N ASN A 122 -11.58 6.98 11.11
CA ASN A 122 -12.27 8.19 10.64
C ASN A 122 -11.31 8.94 9.71
N GLY A 123 -11.13 8.38 8.50
CA GLY A 123 -10.36 9.00 7.45
C GLY A 123 -11.07 10.24 6.95
N ASN A 124 -10.42 11.40 7.01
CA ASN A 124 -10.97 12.68 6.53
C ASN A 124 -10.82 12.83 5.01
N GLY A 125 -10.87 11.73 4.24
CA GLY A 125 -10.66 11.72 2.78
C GLY A 125 -9.21 11.95 2.32
N HIS A 126 -8.28 12.18 3.24
CA HIS A 126 -6.87 12.47 2.96
C HIS A 126 -5.91 11.32 3.27
N GLN A 127 -6.45 10.21 3.78
CA GLN A 127 -5.68 9.08 4.28
C GLN A 127 -6.14 7.84 3.55
N LEU A 128 -5.17 7.08 3.03
CA LEU A 128 -5.43 5.90 2.23
C LEU A 128 -4.54 4.76 2.70
N TYR A 129 -5.16 3.64 3.07
CA TYR A 129 -4.49 2.37 3.25
C TYR A 129 -4.53 1.59 1.93
N PHE A 130 -3.45 0.89 1.60
CA PHE A 130 -3.39 0.01 0.43
C PHE A 130 -2.70 -1.32 0.76
N GLU A 131 -3.05 -2.37 0.02
CA GLU A 131 -2.39 -3.68 0.08
C GLU A 131 -1.57 -3.88 -1.18
N ASN A 132 -0.35 -4.40 -1.00
CA ASN A 132 0.61 -4.54 -2.08
C ASN A 132 0.20 -5.70 -2.99
N GLY A 133 -0.26 -5.39 -4.21
CA GLY A 133 -0.61 -6.39 -5.21
C GLY A 133 0.59 -7.14 -5.80
N CYS A 134 1.81 -6.64 -5.58
CA CYS A 134 3.06 -7.28 -5.99
C CYS A 134 3.61 -8.26 -4.94
N ALA A 135 3.11 -8.20 -3.71
CA ALA A 135 3.57 -9.12 -2.69
C ALA A 135 3.17 -10.54 -3.09
N GLU A 136 4.13 -11.47 -3.09
CA GLU A 136 3.85 -12.89 -3.29
C GLU A 136 2.77 -13.30 -2.28
N SER A 137 1.52 -13.49 -2.74
CA SER A 137 0.56 -14.30 -2.03
C SER A 137 1.26 -15.64 -1.82
N HIS A 138 1.48 -16.07 -0.58
CA HIS A 138 2.01 -17.38 -0.26
C HIS A 138 1.43 -18.38 -1.26
N LYS A 139 2.20 -18.77 -2.28
CA LYS A 139 1.83 -19.90 -3.12
C LYS A 139 1.76 -21.04 -2.13
N ASP A 140 0.58 -21.64 -2.02
CA ASP A 140 0.36 -22.83 -1.22
C ASP A 140 1.58 -23.74 -1.37
N VAL A 141 2.28 -23.98 -0.26
CA VAL A 141 3.19 -25.12 -0.18
C VAL A 141 2.30 -26.34 -0.28
N SER A 142 2.12 -26.78 -1.52
CA SER A 142 1.55 -28.07 -1.85
C SER A 142 2.68 -29.06 -1.74
N GLU A 143 2.72 -29.80 -0.65
CA GLU A 143 3.38 -31.11 -0.59
C GLU A 143 2.37 -32.14 -0.09
#